data_AF-A0A0N4TGX8-F1
#
_entry.id   AF-A0A0N4TGX8-F1
#
_cell.length_a   1.000
_cell.length_b   1.000
_cell.length_c   1.000
_cell.angle_alpha   90.00
_cell.angle_beta   90.00
_cell.angle_gamma   90.00
#
_symmetry.space_group_name_H-M   'P 1'
#
loop_
_entity.id
_entity.type
_entity.pdbx_description
1 polymer ?
#
loop_
_entity_poly.entity_id
_entity_poly.type
_entity_poly.pdbx_seq_one_letter_code
_entity_poly.pdbx_strand_id
1 'polypeptide(L)'
;MLKIDVETPKIRNIHASAEYAIKVNPKWNFKGNMLLRYFDHEITLNKQIDEVTVGQYKMQTHLQWNRNERINALSDIIFRPRENEYTIESTVNVAGLNEPLNIRKHIKYNYDYYK
;
A
#
# COMPACT_ATOMS: atom_id res chain seq x y z
N MET A 1 15.66 -4.16 -4.24
CA MET A 1 15.23 -2.85 -3.70
C MET A 1 15.26 -1.89 -4.86
N LEU A 2 14.14 -1.27 -5.21
CA LEU A 2 14.07 -0.26 -6.25
C LEU A 2 13.77 1.09 -5.58
N LYS A 3 14.50 2.12 -5.99
CA LYS A 3 14.29 3.50 -5.55
C LYS A 3 14.20 4.41 -6.78
N ILE A 4 13.23 5.32 -6.77
CA ILE A 4 13.01 6.32 -7.81
C ILE A 4 12.91 7.66 -7.10
N ASP A 5 13.74 8.61 -7.51
CA ASP A 5 13.72 10.00 -7.03
C ASP A 5 13.48 10.92 -8.25
N VAL A 6 12.56 11.87 -8.12
CA VAL A 6 12.21 12.82 -9.17
C VAL A 6 12.20 14.23 -8.58
N GLU A 7 13.05 15.08 -9.16
CA GLU A 7 13.06 16.52 -8.95
C GLU A 7 12.88 17.20 -10.30
N THR A 8 11.95 18.17 -10.40
CA THR A 8 11.70 18.89 -11.66
C THR A 8 12.26 20.31 -11.59
N PRO A 9 13.20 20.70 -12.47
CA PRO A 9 13.70 22.07 -12.50
C PRO A 9 12.63 23.08 -13.00
N LYS A 10 11.56 22.60 -13.65
CA LYS A 10 10.47 23.45 -14.18
C LYS A 10 9.47 23.88 -13.10
N ILE A 11 9.37 23.16 -11.99
CA ILE A 11 8.52 23.53 -10.84
C ILE A 11 9.41 23.46 -9.60
N ARG A 12 9.88 24.63 -9.15
CA ARG A 12 10.70 24.72 -7.94
C ARG A 12 9.92 24.16 -6.75
N ASN A 13 10.64 23.48 -5.84
CA ASN A 13 10.12 22.93 -4.58
C ASN A 13 9.19 21.72 -4.70
N ILE A 14 9.24 20.94 -5.78
CA ILE A 14 8.62 19.59 -5.83
C ILE A 14 9.71 18.53 -5.79
N HIS A 15 9.61 17.63 -4.79
CA HIS A 15 10.44 16.44 -4.69
C HIS A 15 9.55 15.23 -4.43
N ALA A 16 9.63 14.22 -5.29
CA ALA A 16 8.93 12.96 -5.14
C ALA A 16 9.94 11.81 -5.07
N SER A 17 9.78 10.92 -4.09
CA SER A 17 10.58 9.70 -4.00
C SER A 17 9.68 8.51 -3.70
N ALA A 18 9.99 7.37 -4.31
CA ALA A 18 9.36 6.09 -4.02
C ALA A 18 10.44 5.02 -3.88
N GLU A 19 10.37 4.23 -2.82
CA GLU A 19 11.26 3.11 -2.55
C GLU A 19 10.41 1.88 -2.24
N TYR A 20 10.78 0.73 -2.80
CA TYR A 20 10.21 -0.53 -2.37
C TYR A 20 11.19 -1.70 -2.39
N ALA A 21 10.89 -2.68 -1.55
CA ALA A 21 11.55 -3.97 -1.49
C ALA A 21 10.50 -5.07 -1.48
N ILE A 22 10.73 -6.11 -2.28
CA ILE A 22 9.97 -7.36 -2.30
C ILE A 22 10.94 -8.48 -1.95
N LYS A 23 10.54 -9.37 -1.04
CA LYS A 23 11.23 -10.63 -0.78
C LYS A 23 10.24 -11.77 -0.91
N VAL A 24 10.71 -12.95 -1.32
CA VAL A 24 9.84 -14.12 -1.58
C VAL A 24 10.20 -15.32 -0.70
N ASN A 25 11.41 -15.37 -0.12
CA ASN A 25 11.89 -16.53 0.66
C ASN A 25 12.12 -16.18 2.15
N PRO A 26 11.61 -16.99 3.11
CA PRO A 26 10.72 -18.14 2.92
C PRO A 26 9.24 -17.79 2.68
N LYS A 27 8.87 -16.52 2.86
CA LYS A 27 7.51 -16.00 2.67
C LYS A 27 7.56 -14.69 1.90
N TRP A 28 6.50 -14.39 1.16
CA TRP A 28 6.40 -13.13 0.43
C TRP A 28 6.25 -11.94 1.39
N ASN A 29 7.02 -10.88 1.17
CA ASN A 29 6.80 -9.59 1.80
C ASN A 29 7.01 -8.44 0.83
N PHE A 30 6.35 -7.34 1.13
CA PHE A 30 6.48 -6.06 0.46
C PHE A 30 6.66 -4.97 1.49
N LYS A 31 7.65 -4.11 1.29
CA LYS A 31 7.81 -2.86 2.04
C LYS A 31 7.98 -1.73 1.04
N GLY A 32 7.13 -0.72 1.12
CA GLY A 32 7.15 0.44 0.25
C GLY A 32 7.07 1.72 1.06
N ASN A 33 7.83 2.73 0.67
CA ASN A 33 7.77 4.09 1.19
C ASN A 33 7.63 5.04 0.01
N MET A 34 6.73 6.01 0.12
CA MET A 34 6.60 7.11 -0.81
C MET A 34 6.61 8.42 -0.05
N LEU A 35 7.23 9.43 -0.65
CA LEU A 35 7.32 10.78 -0.13
C LEU A 35 7.05 11.73 -1.30
N LEU A 36 6.15 12.67 -1.09
CA LEU A 36 5.92 13.80 -1.98
C LEU A 36 6.00 15.08 -1.15
N ARG A 37 6.96 15.94 -1.50
CA ARG A 37 7.13 17.27 -0.93
C ARG A 37 6.78 18.30 -2.00
N TYR A 38 5.90 19.23 -1.67
CA TYR A 38 5.60 20.38 -2.51
C TYR A 38 5.34 21.62 -1.64
N PHE A 39 6.09 22.70 -1.87
CA PHE A 39 6.05 23.88 -0.99
C PHE A 39 6.18 23.49 0.50
N ASP A 40 5.23 23.92 1.35
CA ASP A 40 5.18 23.61 2.79
C ASP A 40 4.41 22.32 3.13
N HIS A 41 4.11 21.49 2.14
CA HIS A 41 3.33 20.27 2.29
C HIS A 41 4.21 19.03 2.10
N GLU A 42 3.98 18.03 2.94
CA GLU A 42 4.64 16.73 2.87
C GLU A 42 3.60 15.63 2.98
N ILE A 43 3.53 14.78 1.96
CA ILE A 43 2.73 13.56 1.94
C ILE A 43 3.67 12.37 2.03
N THR A 44 3.50 11.54 3.06
CA THR A 44 4.23 10.28 3.24
C THR A 44 3.27 9.11 3.22
N LEU A 45 3.68 8.03 2.56
CA LEU A 45 2.95 6.77 2.53
C LEU A 45 3.92 5.63 2.79
N ASN A 46 3.70 4.92 3.90
CA ASN A 46 4.49 3.74 4.26
C ASN A 46 3.54 2.54 4.25
N LYS A 47 3.89 1.53 3.46
CA LYS A 47 3.08 0.33 3.29
C LYS A 47 3.93 -0.90 3.48
N GLN A 48 3.48 -1.79 4.36
CA GLN A 48 4.09 -3.08 4.60
C GLN A 48 3.04 -4.16 4.41
N ILE A 49 3.39 -5.23 3.72
CA ILE A 49 2.57 -6.43 3.57
C ILE A 49 3.45 -7.63 3.86
N ASP A 50 3.02 -8.47 4.78
CA ASP A 50 3.70 -9.70 5.16
C ASP A 50 2.76 -10.88 4.93
N GLU A 51 3.23 -11.87 4.17
CA GLU A 51 2.55 -13.16 4.07
C GLU A 51 2.69 -13.93 5.39
N VAL A 52 1.57 -14.26 6.00
CA VAL A 52 1.51 -15.06 7.23
C VAL A 52 1.51 -16.54 6.88
N THR A 53 0.69 -16.91 5.89
CA THR A 53 0.56 -18.24 5.29
C THR A 53 0.21 -18.02 3.82
N VAL A 54 0.48 -18.99 2.95
CA VAL A 54 0.17 -18.88 1.51
C VAL A 54 -1.28 -18.42 1.31
N GLY A 55 -1.46 -17.25 0.68
CA GLY A 55 -2.77 -16.65 0.43
C GLY A 55 -3.37 -15.82 1.59
N GLN A 56 -2.67 -15.67 2.72
CA GLN A 56 -3.08 -14.84 3.86
C GLN A 56 -2.00 -13.82 4.20
N TYR A 57 -2.37 -12.55 4.26
CA TYR A 57 -1.43 -11.46 4.42
C TYR A 57 -1.89 -10.46 5.48
N LYS A 58 -0.94 -9.94 6.24
CA LYS A 58 -1.14 -8.78 7.13
C LYS A 58 -0.58 -7.56 6.42
N MET A 59 -1.38 -6.51 6.33
CA MET A 59 -0.99 -5.25 5.72
C MET A 59 -1.08 -4.11 6.74
N GLN A 60 -0.04 -3.28 6.75
CA GLN A 60 0.01 -2.04 7.52
C GLN A 60 0.20 -0.88 6.54
N THR A 61 -0.66 0.12 6.63
CA THR A 61 -0.55 1.34 5.82
C THR A 61 -0.55 2.54 6.76
N HIS A 62 0.43 3.42 6.57
CA HIS A 62 0.52 4.71 7.26
C HIS A 62 0.56 5.79 6.17
N LEU A 63 -0.46 6.63 6.14
CA LEU A 63 -0.54 7.78 5.25
C LEU A 63 -0.60 9.04 6.10
N GLN A 64 0.24 10.02 5.78
CA GLN A 64 0.29 11.30 6.47
C GLN A 64 0.42 12.41 5.43
N TRP A 65 -0.37 13.48 5.54
CA TRP A 65 -0.31 14.61 4.61
C TRP A 65 0.03 15.95 5.29
N ASN A 66 0.05 15.99 6.62
CA ASN A 66 0.71 17.01 7.44
C ASN A 66 0.99 16.47 8.86
N ARG A 67 1.47 17.30 9.79
CA ARG A 67 1.83 16.85 11.16
C ARG A 67 0.66 16.24 11.96
N ASN A 68 -0.58 16.65 11.70
CA ASN A 68 -1.74 16.32 12.53
C ASN A 68 -2.68 15.33 11.87
N GLU A 69 -2.66 15.26 10.54
CA GLU A 69 -3.62 14.50 9.77
C GLU A 69 -2.96 13.23 9.20
N ARG A 70 -3.41 12.10 9.76
CA ARG A 70 -2.88 10.77 9.50
C ARG A 70 -4.00 9.74 9.35
N ILE A 71 -3.75 8.77 8.48
CA ILE A 71 -4.53 7.55 8.36
C ILE A 71 -3.61 6.37 8.62
N ASN A 72 -3.98 5.55 9.59
CA ASN A 72 -3.34 4.26 9.83
C ASN A 72 -4.34 3.15 9.55
N ALA A 73 -3.97 2.18 8.71
CA ALA A 73 -4.81 1.03 8.45
C ALA A 73 -4.04 -0.26 8.78
N LEU A 74 -4.70 -1.13 9.55
CA LEU A 74 -4.29 -2.51 9.75
C LEU A 74 -5.29 -3.39 9.03
N SER A 75 -4.79 -4.25 8.15
CA SER A 75 -5.63 -5.07 7.29
C SER A 75 -5.23 -6.54 7.32
N ASP A 76 -6.25 -7.38 7.34
CA ASP A 76 -6.22 -8.80 7.05
C ASP A 76 -6.65 -9.02 5.61
N ILE A 77 -5.79 -9.66 4.82
CA ILE A 77 -6.05 -9.94 3.41
C ILE A 77 -6.07 -11.44 3.21
N ILE A 78 -7.14 -11.93 2.59
CA ILE A 78 -7.29 -13.33 2.22
C ILE A 78 -7.49 -13.41 0.70
N PHE A 79 -6.62 -14.16 0.03
CA PHE A 79 -6.72 -14.49 -1.37
C PHE A 79 -7.12 -15.96 -1.54
N ARG A 80 -8.29 -16.19 -2.13
CA ARG A 80 -8.87 -17.51 -2.40
C ARG A 80 -8.83 -17.76 -3.92
N PRO A 81 -7.72 -18.31 -4.46
CA PRO A 81 -7.57 -18.47 -5.91
C PRO A 81 -8.62 -19.40 -6.53
N ARG A 82 -9.06 -20.44 -5.81
CA ARG A 82 -10.12 -21.36 -6.29
C ARG A 82 -11.47 -20.68 -6.48
N GLU A 83 -11.74 -19.62 -5.71
CA GLU A 83 -12.98 -18.85 -5.76
C GLU A 83 -12.82 -17.57 -6.58
N ASN A 84 -11.62 -17.32 -7.13
CA ASN A 84 -11.23 -16.06 -7.76
C ASN A 84 -11.59 -14.84 -6.90
N GLU A 85 -11.41 -14.95 -5.60
CA GLU A 85 -11.85 -13.92 -4.65
C GLU A 85 -10.67 -13.36 -3.87
N TYR A 86 -10.71 -12.06 -3.63
CA TYR A 86 -9.94 -11.44 -2.58
C TYR A 86 -10.85 -10.74 -1.56
N THR A 87 -10.51 -10.88 -0.29
CA THR A 87 -11.14 -10.18 0.83
C THR A 87 -10.08 -9.34 1.54
N ILE A 88 -10.42 -8.11 1.89
CA ILE A 88 -9.64 -7.23 2.74
C ILE A 88 -10.55 -6.80 3.89
N GLU A 89 -10.19 -7.18 5.10
CA GLU A 89 -10.81 -6.69 6.33
C GLU A 89 -9.82 -5.76 6.99
N SER A 90 -10.22 -4.51 7.25
CA SER A 90 -9.32 -3.50 7.81
C SER A 90 -9.95 -2.76 8.97
N THR A 91 -9.11 -2.36 9.91
CA THR A 91 -9.43 -1.30 10.87
C THR A 91 -8.61 -0.08 10.48
N VAL A 92 -9.32 1.00 10.13
CA VAL A 92 -8.72 2.27 9.68
C VAL A 92 -8.89 3.29 10.80
N ASN A 93 -7.78 3.84 11.29
CA ASN A 93 -7.76 4.99 12.17
C ASN A 93 -7.63 6.27 11.34
N VAL A 94 -8.64 7.13 11.36
CA VAL A 94 -8.63 8.46 10.73
C VAL A 94 -8.77 9.50 11.83
N ALA A 95 -7.75 10.34 12.02
CA ALA A 95 -7.75 11.40 13.03
C ALA A 95 -8.16 10.93 14.46
N GLY A 96 -7.79 9.69 14.83
CA GLY A 96 -8.11 9.12 16.15
C GLY A 96 -9.39 8.29 16.21
N LEU A 97 -10.23 8.32 15.17
CA LEU A 97 -11.44 7.49 15.08
C LEU A 97 -11.14 6.18 14.34
N ASN A 98 -11.54 5.05 14.93
CA ASN A 98 -11.37 3.73 14.33
C ASN A 98 -12.64 3.30 13.59
N GLU A 99 -12.51 3.08 12.29
CA GLU A 99 -13.60 2.65 11.42
C GLU A 99 -13.26 1.29 10.78
N PRO A 100 -14.17 0.30 10.82
CA PRO A 100 -13.99 -0.94 10.09
C PRO A 100 -14.22 -0.71 8.59
N LEU A 101 -13.39 -1.32 7.75
CA LEU A 101 -13.52 -1.33 6.30
C LEU A 101 -13.46 -2.78 5.81
N ASN A 102 -14.52 -3.24 5.14
CA ASN A 102 -14.56 -4.56 4.50
C ASN A 102 -14.69 -4.40 2.99
N ILE A 103 -13.71 -4.92 2.26
CA ILE A 103 -13.73 -4.97 0.80
C ILE A 103 -13.68 -6.44 0.39
N ARG A 104 -14.71 -6.87 -0.33
CA ARG A 104 -14.76 -8.18 -0.98
C ARG A 104 -14.90 -7.97 -2.48
N LYS A 105 -14.00 -8.54 -3.27
CA LYS A 105 -14.06 -8.44 -4.72
C LYS A 105 -13.69 -9.75 -5.39
N HIS A 106 -14.50 -10.08 -6.38
CA HIS A 106 -14.26 -11.19 -7.28
C HIS A 106 -13.39 -10.71 -8.45
N ILE A 107 -12.30 -11.42 -8.70
CA ILE A 107 -11.38 -11.20 -9.79
C ILE A 107 -11.92 -11.96 -11.00
N LYS A 108 -12.30 -11.23 -12.05
CA LYS A 108 -12.56 -11.86 -13.36
C LYS A 108 -11.22 -11.97 -14.08
N TYR A 109 -10.78 -13.19 -14.36
CA TYR A 109 -9.69 -13.39 -15.32
C TYR A 109 -10.25 -13.19 -16.72
N ASN A 110 -9.91 -12.08 -17.37
CA ASN A 110 -9.90 -12.07 -18.83
C ASN A 110 -8.62 -12.79 -19.25
N TYR A 111 -8.77 -13.96 -19.87
CA TYR A 111 -7.68 -14.52 -20.65
C TYR A 111 -7.42 -13.54 -21.81
N ASP A 112 -6.46 -12.64 -21.64
CA ASP A 112 -5.86 -11.96 -22.78
C ASP A 112 -5.18 -13.06 -23.60
N TYR A 113 -5.86 -13.47 -24.66
CA TYR A 113 -5.32 -14.33 -25.70
C TYR A 113 -4.20 -13.56 -26.41
N TYR A 114 -2.98 -13.64 -25.89
CA TYR A 114 -1.80 -13.39 -26.69
C TYR A 114 -1.66 -14.59 -27.65
N LYS A 115 -2.18 -14.41 -28.88
CA LYS A 115 -1.83 -15.26 -30.03
C LYS A 115 -0.43 -14.92 -30.53
#